data_AF-A0A3C0C4W2-F1
#
_entry.id   AF-A0A3C0C4W2-F1
#
_cell.length_a   1.000
_cell.length_b   1.000
_cell.length_c   1.000
_cell.angle_alpha   90.00
_cell.angle_beta   90.00
_cell.angle_gamma   90.00
#
_symmetry.space_group_name_H-M   'P 1'
#
loop_
_entity.id
_entity.type
_entity.pdbx_description
1 polymer ?
#
loop_
_entity_poly.entity_id
_entity_poly.type
_entity_poly.pdbx_seq_one_letter_code
_entity_poly.pdbx_strand_id
1 'polypeptide(L)' 'AKALEATKGLKLNHATLTINPKDHNPLNKAGIILKVGDDLKAKFFQKVEPK' A
#
# COMPACT_ATOMS: atom_id res chain seq x y z
N ALA A 1 11.87 12.38 0.71
CA ALA A 1 11.11 11.60 -0.29
C ALA A 1 11.99 10.68 -1.15
N LYS A 2 13.20 11.08 -1.57
CA LYS A 2 14.10 10.30 -2.45
C LYS A 2 14.29 8.80 -2.13
N ALA A 3 14.36 8.41 -0.85
CA ALA A 3 14.53 7.00 -0.47
C ALA A 3 13.32 6.13 -0.81
N LEU A 4 12.09 6.66 -0.65
CA LEU A 4 10.86 5.94 -0.98
C LEU A 4 10.68 5.81 -2.50
N GLU A 5 11.07 6.83 -3.26
CA GLU A 5 11.00 6.85 -4.73
C GLU A 5 11.89 5.82 -5.42
N ALA A 6 13.11 5.64 -4.89
CA ALA A 6 14.07 4.68 -5.44
C ALA A 6 13.75 3.23 -5.04
N THR A 7 12.79 3.01 -4.14
CA THR A 7 12.47 1.69 -3.61
C THR A 7 11.72 0.87 -4.67
N LYS A 8 12.37 -0.20 -5.14
CA LYS A 8 11.79 -1.18 -6.05
C LYS A 8 11.81 -2.56 -5.41
N GLY A 9 10.74 -3.33 -5.60
CA GLY A 9 10.70 -4.71 -5.15
C GLY A 9 10.65 -4.86 -3.62
N LEU A 10 10.09 -3.89 -2.89
CA LEU A 10 9.95 -4.00 -1.44
C LEU A 10 9.05 -5.20 -1.11
N LYS A 11 9.62 -6.19 -0.42
CA LYS A 11 8.88 -7.36 0.05
C LYS A 11 8.05 -6.97 1.27
N LEU A 12 6.74 -7.03 1.13
CA LEU A 12 5.79 -7.04 2.24
C LEU A 12 5.49 -8.50 2.62
N ASN A 13 4.97 -8.72 3.82
CA ASN A 13 4.65 -10.06 4.33
C ASN A 13 3.83 -10.93 3.37
N HIS A 14 3.00 -10.34 2.50
CA HIS A 14 2.11 -11.07 1.60
C HIS A 14 2.27 -10.68 0.12
N ALA A 15 3.15 -9.74 -0.24
CA ALA A 15 3.30 -9.29 -1.63
C ALA A 15 4.46 -8.31 -1.84
N THR A 16 4.77 -8.01 -3.10
CA THR A 16 5.77 -7.00 -3.48
C THR A 16 5.10 -5.64 -3.74
N LEU A 17 5.78 -4.54 -3.38
CA LEU A 17 5.38 -3.16 -3.68
C LEU A 17 6.43 -2.46 -4.56
N THR A 18 5.94 -1.78 -5.60
CA THR A 18 6.74 -0.95 -6.51
C THR A 18 6.09 0.43 -6.60
N ILE A 19 6.89 1.48 -6.42
CA ILE A 19 6.43 2.88 -6.48
C ILE A 19 6.75 3.46 -7.85
N ASN A 20 5.79 4.19 -8.43
CA ASN A 20 6.03 5.04 -9.58
C ASN A 20 6.77 6.31 -9.14
N PRO A 21 7.97 6.59 -9.65
CA PRO A 21 8.73 7.77 -9.22
C PRO A 21 8.14 9.09 -9.73
N LYS A 22 7.21 9.06 -10.69
CA LYS A 22 6.61 10.27 -11.29
C LYS A 22 5.58 10.94 -10.38
N ASP A 23 4.74 10.12 -9.74
CA ASP A 23 3.59 10.56 -8.93
C ASP A 23 3.60 9.98 -7.52
N HIS A 24 4.61 9.18 -7.19
CA HIS A 24 4.81 8.52 -5.90
C HIS A 24 3.69 7.54 -5.52
N ASN A 25 2.88 7.10 -6.49
CA ASN A 25 1.81 6.12 -6.28
C ASN A 25 2.29 4.67 -6.52
N PRO A 26 1.65 3.66 -5.91
CA PRO A 26 1.88 2.25 -6.24
C PRO A 26 1.56 1.95 -7.70
N LEU A 27 2.46 1.28 -8.41
CA LEU A 27 2.40 1.21 -9.88
C LEU A 27 1.20 0.41 -10.43
N ASN A 28 0.65 -0.54 -9.67
CA ASN A 28 -0.49 -1.41 -10.08
C ASN A 28 -1.09 -2.15 -8.88
N LYS A 29 -1.22 -1.49 -7.72
CA LYS A 29 -1.66 -2.19 -6.51
C LYS A 29 -2.62 -1.37 -5.68
N ALA A 30 -3.83 -1.91 -5.55
CA ALA A 30 -4.81 -1.37 -4.65
C ALA A 30 -4.34 -1.45 -3.20
N GLY A 31 -4.53 -0.37 -2.46
CA GLY A 31 -4.44 -0.37 -1.01
C GLY A 31 -5.70 -0.98 -0.41
N ILE A 32 -5.53 -1.83 0.61
CA ILE A 32 -6.64 -2.34 1.43
C ILE A 32 -6.56 -1.65 2.78
N ILE A 33 -7.59 -0.87 3.10
CA ILE A 33 -7.71 -0.23 4.42
C ILE A 33 -8.49 -1.19 5.31
N LEU A 34 -7.89 -1.55 6.43
CA LEU A 34 -8.53 -2.30 7.50
C LEU A 34 -8.80 -1.35 8.66
N LYS A 35 -10.02 -1.40 9.21
CA LYS A 35 -10.38 -0.68 10.43
C LYS A 35 -10.27 -1.63 11.61
N VAL A 36 -9.60 -1.20 12.67
CA VAL A 36 -9.59 -1.89 13.96
C VAL A 36 -10.63 -1.22 14.85
N GLY A 37 -11.57 -2.01 15.37
CA GLY A 37 -12.55 -1.56 16.35
C GLY A 37 -12.14 -1.92 17.78
N ASP A 38 -13.05 -1.69 18.72
CA ASP A 38 -12.83 -1.98 20.15
C ASP A 38 -12.62 -3.48 20.43
N ASP A 39 -13.08 -4.35 19.52
CA ASP A 39 -12.84 -5.80 19.55
C ASP A 39 -11.40 -6.19 19.15
N LEU A 40 -10.54 -5.20 18.86
CA LEU A 40 -9.16 -5.36 18.41
C LEU A 40 -9.00 -6.24 17.16
N LYS A 41 -10.09 -6.46 16.41
CA LYS A 41 -10.07 -7.24 15.17
C LYS A 41 -10.06 -6.31 13.97
N ALA A 42 -9.14 -6.57 13.05
CA ALA A 42 -9.10 -5.87 11.78
C ALA A 42 -10.24 -6.33 10.86
N LYS A 43 -11.06 -5.39 10.39
CA LYS A 43 -12.15 -5.63 9.44
C LYS A 43 -11.91 -4.83 8.16
N PHE A 44 -12.28 -5.39 7.01
CA PHE A 44 -12.22 -4.68 5.74
C PHE A 44 -13.05 -3.40 5.81
N PHE A 45 -12.46 -2.27 5.43
CA PHE A 45 -13.15 -0.99 5.37
C PHE A 45 -13.30 -0.53 3.91
N GLN A 46 -12.19 -0.44 3.18
CA GLN A 46 -12.20 0.10 1.82
C GLN A 46 -11.02 -0.39 0.98
N LYS A 47 -11.26 -0.55 -0.32
CA LYS A 47 -10.24 -0.71 -1.36
C LYS A 47 -9.98 0.64 -2.03
N VAL A 48 -8.72 1.04 -2.12
CA VAL A 48 -8.30 2.28 -2.80
C VAL A 48 -7.42 1.90 -3.98
N GLU A 49 -7.89 2.19 -5.18
CA GLU A 49 -7.10 2.04 -6.39
C GLU A 49 -6.18 3.26 -6.57
N PRO A 50 -4.93 3.07 -7.04
CA PRO A 50 -4.11 4.18 -7.51
C PRO A 50 -4.83 4.92 -8.63
N LYS A 51 -4.78 6.26 -8.63
CA LYS A 51 -5.24 7.11 -9.73
C LYS A 51 -4.10 7.42 -10.68
#